data_AF-A0A8H7D862-F1
#
_entry.id   AF-A0A8H7D862-F1
#
_cell.length_a   1.000
_cell.length_b   1.000
_cell.length_c   1.000
_cell.angle_alpha   90.00
_cell.angle_beta   90.00
_cell.angle_gamma   90.00
#
_symmetry.space_group_name_H-M   'P 1'
#
loop_
_entity.id
_entity.type
_entity.pdbx_description
1 polymer ?
#
loop_
_entity_poly.entity_id
_entity_poly.type
_entity_poly.pdbx_seq_one_letter_code
_entity_poly.pdbx_strand_id
1 'polypeptide(L)'
;MTLLHKLPADVILEVVDFLELPDPLSLLLTCSSLYSLSNGRSFWISILETTRRKSPIACPLHADLSQYTLETLKGLVVSWMRLQKNWGLPFPQIVHPMTSTRLTGPAQILANVQGTDILILNMGRNVVCWDPKLATPYPFPAIEVGVISLISVPVEVPGVCTIALLAEQTQDTANRHVITIKHEERKAISFTTEFSEISVFEGDLDSLILTEDVVGTIVTVNGQEDCIVAVSAANSNVLLSDSTSVLKLNRLVDTNQNLMDCFSYKGHLYSLLEDGVSVQIQHIPRKSLHSGHCEDSSRYISDLLFPEGGSLPLCHPFCSLMPSTPLYGISAIFVHLEWDGESDDAKDFTSFTFVPNTLTHASDDGVSSPLAFDSPSVTEYVPGTIVDLNLVWADHAGCNVLVVIRDKSAPPGLLLVRYHPETKTTSVHTLAVPEAIHLKDLNGLCVDDTAGTVYLLDREGLFSTLRYV
;
A
#
# COMPACT_ATOMS: atom_id res chain seq x y z
N MET A 1 29.36 -17.72 27.48
CA MET A 1 28.84 -17.90 26.10
C MET A 1 29.02 -19.33 25.55
N THR A 2 29.15 -20.38 26.37
CA THR A 2 29.48 -21.76 25.95
C THR A 2 28.29 -22.74 25.91
N LEU A 3 27.05 -22.28 26.10
CA LEU A 3 25.87 -23.15 26.18
C LEU A 3 25.12 -23.32 24.86
N LEU A 4 25.07 -22.30 23.99
CA LEU A 4 24.17 -22.30 22.83
C LEU A 4 24.50 -23.41 21.81
N HIS A 5 25.77 -23.67 21.52
CA HIS A 5 26.18 -24.73 20.58
C HIS A 5 25.91 -26.16 21.08
N LYS A 6 25.55 -26.33 22.36
CA LYS A 6 25.17 -27.63 22.94
C LYS A 6 23.68 -27.89 22.88
N LEU A 7 22.89 -26.87 22.52
CA LEU A 7 21.45 -27.02 22.38
C LEU A 7 21.14 -27.77 21.08
N PRO A 8 20.06 -28.58 21.06
CA PRO A 8 19.49 -29.12 19.84
C PRO A 8 19.17 -28.03 18.81
N ALA A 9 19.26 -28.36 17.51
CA ALA A 9 19.11 -27.39 16.42
C ALA A 9 17.72 -26.73 16.40
N ASP A 10 16.67 -27.49 16.71
CA ASP A 10 15.30 -27.02 16.89
C ASP A 10 15.17 -25.97 18.00
N VAL A 11 15.84 -26.16 19.14
CA VAL A 11 15.86 -25.15 20.22
C VAL A 11 16.57 -23.87 19.77
N ILE A 12 17.63 -23.99 18.96
CA ILE A 12 18.33 -22.83 18.41
C ILE A 12 17.44 -22.09 17.41
N LEU A 13 16.68 -22.81 16.58
CA LEU A 13 15.71 -22.21 15.66
C LEU A 13 14.62 -21.44 16.40
N GLU A 14 14.09 -22.01 17.48
CA GLU A 14 13.12 -21.33 18.36
C GLU A 14 13.69 -20.03 18.95
N VAL A 15 14.97 -20.03 19.38
CA VAL A 15 15.63 -18.81 19.86
C VAL A 15 15.78 -17.77 18.75
N VAL A 16 16.11 -18.22 17.54
CA VAL A 16 16.31 -17.36 16.37
C VAL A 16 15.03 -16.66 15.95
N ASP A 17 13.86 -17.24 16.19
CA ASP A 17 12.56 -16.61 15.90
C ASP A 17 12.27 -15.37 16.77
N PHE A 18 13.02 -15.16 17.85
CA PHE A 18 12.94 -13.94 18.66
C PHE A 18 13.95 -12.85 18.24
N LEU A 19 14.80 -13.13 17.25
CA LEU A 19 15.86 -12.24 16.81
C LEU A 19 15.48 -11.52 15.50
N GLU A 20 15.99 -10.31 15.31
CA GLU A 20 15.89 -9.59 14.04
C GLU A 20 16.99 -10.04 13.08
N LEU A 21 16.76 -9.98 11.76
CA LEU A 21 17.62 -10.59 10.75
C LEU A 21 19.15 -10.38 10.91
N PRO A 22 19.67 -9.21 11.34
CA PRO A 22 21.11 -9.03 11.58
C PRO A 22 21.69 -9.93 12.69
N ASP A 23 20.89 -10.29 13.69
CA ASP A 23 21.32 -11.00 14.89
C ASP A 23 21.57 -12.49 14.65
N PRO A 24 20.69 -13.26 13.97
CA PRO A 24 20.98 -14.64 13.57
C PRO A 24 22.22 -14.75 12.71
N LEU A 25 22.51 -13.76 11.85
CA LEU A 25 23.72 -13.75 11.05
C LEU A 25 24.97 -13.55 11.91
N SER A 26 24.90 -12.60 12.84
CA SER A 26 25.96 -12.41 13.84
C SER A 26 26.18 -13.68 14.67
N LEU A 27 25.10 -14.39 15.01
CA LEU A 27 25.15 -15.67 15.71
C LEU A 27 25.87 -16.76 14.89
N LEU A 28 25.58 -16.88 13.59
CA LEU A 28 26.25 -17.83 12.70
C LEU A 28 27.76 -17.60 12.62
N LEU A 29 28.22 -16.36 12.78
CA LEU A 29 29.64 -16.00 12.71
C LEU A 29 30.42 -16.30 14.01
N THR A 30 29.75 -16.70 15.09
CA THR A 30 30.41 -16.91 16.40
C THR A 30 31.25 -18.19 16.50
N CYS A 31 30.83 -19.29 15.88
CA CYS A 31 31.58 -20.56 15.88
C CYS A 31 31.16 -21.50 14.73
N SER A 32 32.03 -22.45 14.39
CA SER A 32 31.79 -23.40 13.29
C SER A 32 30.54 -24.27 13.47
N SER A 33 30.21 -24.63 14.73
CA SER A 33 29.02 -25.41 15.04
C SER A 33 27.75 -24.64 14.69
N LEU A 34 27.65 -23.37 15.07
CA LEU A 34 26.49 -22.54 14.72
C LEU A 34 26.49 -22.17 13.25
N TYR A 35 27.66 -21.88 12.67
CA TYR A 35 27.80 -21.68 11.23
C TYR A 35 27.24 -22.85 10.40
N SER A 36 27.34 -24.09 10.90
CA SER A 36 26.80 -25.26 10.21
C SER A 36 25.28 -25.21 9.99
N LEU A 37 24.54 -24.48 10.84
CA LEU A 37 23.09 -24.25 10.67
C LEU A 37 22.78 -23.50 9.37
N SER A 38 23.70 -22.66 8.90
CA SER A 38 23.56 -21.91 7.64
C SER A 38 23.51 -22.82 6.40
N ASN A 39 23.81 -24.12 6.53
CA ASN A 39 23.67 -25.10 5.47
C ASN A 39 22.27 -25.73 5.42
N GLY A 40 21.45 -25.55 6.45
CA GLY A 40 20.07 -26.04 6.50
C GLY A 40 19.09 -25.03 5.90
N ARG A 41 18.15 -25.49 5.08
CA ARG A 41 17.08 -24.64 4.53
C ARG A 41 16.10 -24.16 5.62
N SER A 42 15.80 -25.01 6.58
CA SER A 42 14.89 -24.70 7.70
C SER A 42 15.30 -23.45 8.46
N PHE A 43 16.60 -23.26 8.70
CA PHE A 43 17.14 -22.07 9.35
C PHE A 43 16.79 -20.78 8.61
N TRP A 44 17.01 -20.75 7.29
CA TRP A 44 16.72 -19.57 6.48
C TRP A 44 15.23 -19.32 6.31
N ILE A 45 14.43 -20.38 6.20
CA ILE A 45 12.97 -20.27 6.15
C ILE A 45 12.45 -19.63 7.45
N SER A 46 12.83 -20.17 8.63
CA SER A 46 12.42 -19.63 9.94
C SER A 46 12.71 -18.15 10.06
N ILE A 47 13.94 -17.76 9.73
CA ILE A 47 14.39 -16.37 9.79
C ILE A 47 13.63 -15.47 8.82
N LEU A 48 13.44 -15.90 7.58
CA LEU A 48 12.73 -15.12 6.57
C LEU A 48 11.24 -15.01 6.90
N GLU A 49 10.61 -16.05 7.44
CA GLU A 49 9.23 -15.99 7.91
C GLU A 49 9.07 -15.02 9.09
N THR A 50 9.97 -15.11 10.07
CA THR A 50 10.01 -14.18 11.21
C THR A 50 10.23 -12.74 10.76
N THR A 51 11.15 -12.52 9.82
CA THR A 51 11.41 -11.19 9.23
C THR A 51 10.20 -10.70 8.44
N ARG A 52 9.58 -11.57 7.63
CA ARG A 52 8.39 -11.28 6.81
C ARG A 52 7.18 -10.90 7.65
N ARG A 53 7.06 -11.38 8.89
CA ARG A 53 5.97 -10.95 9.79
C ARG A 53 6.12 -9.51 10.27
N LYS A 54 7.34 -8.96 10.23
CA LYS A 54 7.67 -7.61 10.73
C LYS A 54 7.91 -6.60 9.61
N SER A 55 8.45 -7.05 8.48
CA SER A 55 8.87 -6.18 7.38
C SER A 55 8.78 -6.90 6.02
N PRO A 56 8.54 -6.18 4.92
CA PRO A 56 8.64 -6.72 3.57
C PRO A 56 10.00 -7.35 3.33
N ILE A 57 10.00 -8.51 2.67
CA ILE A 57 11.22 -9.17 2.19
C ILE A 57 11.16 -9.27 0.67
N ALA A 58 12.29 -9.51 0.01
CA ALA A 58 12.47 -9.48 -1.44
C ALA A 58 11.78 -10.62 -2.23
N CYS A 59 10.58 -11.00 -1.83
CA CYS A 59 9.73 -11.99 -2.49
C CYS A 59 8.25 -11.67 -2.19
N PRO A 60 7.32 -12.13 -3.04
CA PRO A 60 5.89 -11.93 -2.82
C PRO A 60 5.46 -12.38 -1.41
N LEU A 61 4.56 -11.63 -0.79
CA LEU A 61 4.11 -11.83 0.61
C LEU A 61 3.72 -13.29 0.89
N HIS A 62 3.03 -13.90 -0.07
CA HIS A 62 2.45 -15.22 0.03
C HIS A 62 3.30 -16.34 -0.57
N ALA A 63 4.53 -16.04 -0.99
CA ALA A 63 5.40 -17.04 -1.61
C ALA A 63 5.80 -18.12 -0.60
N ASP A 64 5.58 -19.40 -0.97
CA ASP A 64 6.00 -20.55 -0.19
C ASP A 64 7.54 -20.67 -0.18
N LEU A 65 8.15 -20.29 0.94
CA LEU A 65 9.60 -20.32 1.12
C LEU A 65 10.18 -21.73 1.03
N SER A 66 9.36 -22.78 1.25
CA SER A 66 9.76 -24.17 1.15
C SER A 66 9.99 -24.65 -0.29
N GLN A 67 9.62 -23.86 -1.30
CA GLN A 67 9.90 -24.13 -2.71
C GLN A 67 11.25 -23.56 -3.17
N TYR A 68 11.82 -22.61 -2.41
CA TYR A 68 13.05 -21.94 -2.80
C TYR A 68 14.30 -22.75 -2.46
N THR A 69 15.28 -22.73 -3.37
CA THR A 69 16.58 -23.36 -3.10
C THR A 69 17.30 -22.66 -1.94
N LEU A 70 18.25 -23.36 -1.29
CA LEU A 70 19.07 -22.78 -0.22
C LEU A 70 19.79 -21.50 -0.68
N GLU A 71 20.29 -21.49 -1.92
CA GLU A 71 20.97 -20.34 -2.50
C GLU A 71 20.00 -19.15 -2.66
N THR A 72 18.79 -19.39 -3.14
CA THR A 72 17.78 -18.34 -3.28
C THR A 72 17.39 -17.76 -1.93
N LEU A 73 17.17 -18.60 -0.90
CA LEU A 73 16.86 -18.15 0.45
C LEU A 73 17.98 -17.26 1.04
N LYS A 74 19.24 -17.66 0.87
CA LYS A 74 20.40 -16.82 1.25
C LYS A 74 20.43 -15.52 0.46
N GLY A 75 20.14 -15.57 -0.83
CA GLY A 75 20.04 -14.40 -1.70
C GLY A 75 18.99 -13.41 -1.22
N LEU A 76 17.81 -13.87 -0.79
CA LEU A 76 16.74 -13.03 -0.23
C LEU A 76 17.20 -12.28 1.02
N VAL A 77 17.88 -12.96 1.96
CA VAL A 77 18.42 -12.32 3.16
C VAL A 77 19.45 -11.25 2.81
N VAL A 78 20.40 -11.57 1.94
CA VAL A 78 21.43 -10.61 1.51
C VAL A 78 20.81 -9.40 0.81
N SER A 79 19.83 -9.63 -0.06
CA SER A 79 19.07 -8.60 -0.77
C SER A 79 18.37 -7.65 0.21
N TRP A 80 17.63 -8.21 1.17
CA TRP A 80 16.94 -7.43 2.19
C TRP A 80 17.91 -6.61 3.04
N MET A 81 19.02 -7.20 3.49
CA MET A 81 20.00 -6.47 4.28
C MET A 81 20.64 -5.30 3.53
N ARG A 82 20.94 -5.50 2.23
CA ARG A 82 21.45 -4.42 1.37
C ARG A 82 20.43 -3.32 1.25
N LEU A 83 19.15 -3.67 1.10
CA LEU A 83 18.06 -2.71 1.01
C LEU A 83 17.97 -1.88 2.27
N GLN A 84 17.81 -2.52 3.43
CA GLN A 84 17.66 -1.83 4.71
C GLN A 84 18.86 -0.96 5.03
N LYS A 85 20.08 -1.45 4.74
CA LYS A 85 21.29 -0.67 4.88
C LYS A 85 21.27 0.58 3.99
N ASN A 86 20.89 0.44 2.72
CA ASN A 86 20.92 1.54 1.77
C ASN A 86 19.80 2.56 2.05
N TRP A 87 18.58 2.09 2.32
CA TRP A 87 17.44 2.93 2.68
C TRP A 87 17.55 3.55 4.09
N GLY A 88 18.46 3.04 4.93
CA GLY A 88 18.82 3.67 6.21
C GLY A 88 19.85 4.79 6.07
N LEU A 89 20.42 5.02 4.88
CA LEU A 89 21.30 6.16 4.63
C LEU A 89 20.47 7.44 4.47
N PRO A 90 20.95 8.61 4.94
CA PRO A 90 20.26 9.89 4.70
C PRO A 90 20.03 10.20 3.21
N PHE A 91 20.88 9.65 2.35
CA PHE A 91 20.82 9.75 0.90
C PHE A 91 20.98 8.35 0.28
N PRO A 92 19.89 7.57 0.15
CA PRO A 92 19.95 6.24 -0.45
C PRO A 92 20.52 6.30 -1.87
N GLN A 93 21.42 5.37 -2.18
CA GLN A 93 22.19 5.38 -3.43
C GLN A 93 21.62 4.40 -4.45
N ILE A 94 21.57 4.80 -5.71
CA ILE A 94 21.21 3.89 -6.80
C ILE A 94 22.38 2.90 -7.00
N VAL A 95 22.10 1.60 -6.95
CA VAL A 95 23.10 0.52 -7.03
C VAL A 95 23.35 0.09 -8.48
N HIS A 96 22.33 0.17 -9.34
CA HIS A 96 22.43 -0.22 -10.75
C HIS A 96 22.23 0.97 -11.70
N PRO A 97 22.80 0.92 -12.92
CA PRO A 97 22.49 1.93 -13.93
C PRO A 97 20.99 2.05 -14.13
N MET A 98 20.50 3.29 -14.20
CA MET A 98 19.11 3.58 -14.56
C MET A 98 18.80 2.96 -15.93
N THR A 99 17.66 2.30 -16.02
CA THR A 99 17.08 1.89 -17.30
C THR A 99 15.89 2.76 -17.62
N SER A 100 15.80 3.23 -18.87
CA SER A 100 14.67 4.03 -19.34
C SER A 100 14.14 3.50 -20.66
N THR A 101 12.83 3.46 -20.81
CA THR A 101 12.14 3.07 -22.04
C THR A 101 11.04 4.06 -22.35
N ARG A 102 10.92 4.45 -23.62
CA ARG A 102 9.83 5.31 -24.06
C ARG A 102 8.62 4.47 -24.45
N LEU A 103 7.51 4.69 -23.75
CA LEU A 103 6.22 4.09 -24.05
C LEU A 103 5.62 4.73 -25.31
N THR A 104 4.66 4.05 -25.94
CA THR A 104 4.04 4.50 -27.20
C THR A 104 3.05 5.65 -27.03
N GLY A 105 2.95 6.24 -25.85
CA GLY A 105 2.05 7.35 -25.53
C GLY A 105 2.07 7.69 -24.04
N PRO A 106 1.24 8.67 -23.62
CA PRO A 106 1.03 8.98 -22.21
C PRO A 106 0.54 7.75 -21.47
N ALA A 107 1.08 7.52 -20.27
CA ALA A 107 0.68 6.43 -19.43
C ALA A 107 0.63 6.85 -17.96
N GLN A 108 -0.04 6.03 -17.15
CA GLN A 108 -0.12 6.16 -15.70
C GLN A 108 0.11 4.79 -15.07
N ILE A 109 0.86 4.75 -13.97
CA ILE A 109 1.02 3.53 -13.17
C ILE A 109 -0.23 3.36 -12.32
N LEU A 110 -0.94 2.25 -12.50
CA LEU A 110 -2.14 1.92 -11.72
C LEU A 110 -1.81 1.06 -10.50
N ALA A 111 -0.95 0.06 -10.70
CA ALA A 111 -0.52 -0.86 -9.64
C ALA A 111 0.81 -1.50 -9.98
N ASN A 112 1.52 -1.96 -8.94
CA ASN A 112 2.67 -2.83 -9.06
C ASN A 112 2.43 -4.12 -8.26
N VAL A 113 2.75 -5.27 -8.83
CA VAL A 113 2.67 -6.55 -8.12
C VAL A 113 4.01 -6.78 -7.42
N GLN A 114 3.99 -6.74 -6.10
CA GLN A 114 5.20 -6.57 -5.29
C GLN A 114 6.10 -7.80 -5.34
N GLY A 115 7.40 -7.58 -5.56
CA GLY A 115 8.39 -8.65 -5.67
C GLY A 115 8.34 -9.41 -6.98
N THR A 116 7.70 -8.82 -7.99
CA THR A 116 7.60 -9.36 -9.34
C THR A 116 8.01 -8.33 -10.39
N ASP A 117 8.19 -8.78 -11.63
CA ASP A 117 8.43 -7.89 -12.79
C ASP A 117 7.09 -7.56 -13.49
N ILE A 118 6.07 -7.13 -12.73
CA ILE A 118 4.71 -6.88 -13.25
C ILE A 118 4.19 -5.52 -12.80
N LEU A 119 3.87 -4.67 -13.77
CA LEU A 119 3.17 -3.40 -13.57
C LEU A 119 1.84 -3.41 -14.32
N ILE A 120 0.86 -2.71 -13.76
CA ILE A 120 -0.41 -2.41 -14.42
C ILE A 120 -0.35 -0.95 -14.86
N LEU A 121 -0.40 -0.71 -16.16
CA LEU A 121 -0.32 0.64 -16.73
C LEU A 121 -1.64 0.99 -17.41
N ASN A 122 -2.13 2.21 -17.20
CA ASN A 122 -3.12 2.82 -18.06
C ASN A 122 -2.39 3.51 -19.22
N MET A 123 -2.65 3.09 -20.45
CA MET A 123 -2.13 3.67 -21.69
C MET A 123 -3.28 4.28 -22.50
N GLY A 124 -3.75 5.45 -22.07
CA GLY A 124 -4.88 6.16 -22.68
C GLY A 124 -6.22 5.62 -22.20
N ARG A 125 -6.90 4.82 -23.04
CA ARG A 125 -8.18 4.14 -22.71
C ARG A 125 -8.01 2.65 -22.44
N ASN A 126 -6.77 2.17 -22.47
CA ASN A 126 -6.43 0.76 -22.39
C ASN A 126 -5.57 0.50 -21.17
N VAL A 127 -5.90 -0.55 -20.40
CA VAL A 127 -5.04 -1.06 -19.34
C VAL A 127 -4.21 -2.23 -19.88
N VAL A 128 -2.92 -2.21 -19.59
CA VAL A 128 -1.96 -3.24 -20.01
C VAL A 128 -1.20 -3.80 -18.83
N CYS A 129 -0.87 -5.08 -18.90
CA CYS A 129 0.10 -5.75 -18.03
C CYS A 129 1.50 -5.57 -18.64
N TRP A 130 2.41 -4.92 -17.94
CA TRP A 130 3.72 -4.50 -18.44
C TRP A 130 4.88 -5.17 -17.70
N ASP A 131 5.90 -5.62 -18.45
CA ASP A 131 7.14 -6.14 -17.90
C ASP A 131 8.20 -5.02 -17.91
N PRO A 132 8.56 -4.42 -16.76
CA PRO A 132 9.54 -3.33 -16.71
C PRO A 132 10.97 -3.80 -17.03
N LYS A 133 11.27 -5.10 -16.90
CA LYS A 133 12.60 -5.67 -17.15
C LYS A 133 12.84 -5.93 -18.63
N LEU A 134 11.82 -6.42 -19.33
CA LEU A 134 11.86 -6.57 -20.80
C LEU A 134 11.47 -5.29 -21.53
N ALA A 135 10.86 -4.34 -20.80
CA ALA A 135 10.35 -3.09 -21.33
C ALA A 135 9.34 -3.28 -22.47
N THR A 136 8.47 -4.26 -22.30
CA THR A 136 7.42 -4.65 -23.25
C THR A 136 6.16 -5.05 -22.50
N PRO A 137 4.97 -4.93 -23.12
CA PRO A 137 3.77 -5.50 -22.54
C PRO A 137 3.88 -7.03 -22.53
N TYR A 138 3.28 -7.67 -21.52
CA TYR A 138 3.04 -9.10 -21.55
C TYR A 138 2.14 -9.46 -22.75
N PRO A 139 2.20 -10.70 -23.29
CA PRO A 139 1.45 -11.11 -24.48
C PRO A 139 -0.03 -11.37 -24.18
N PHE A 140 -0.67 -10.46 -23.45
CA PHE A 140 -2.10 -10.43 -23.17
C PHE A 140 -2.76 -9.31 -23.96
N PRO A 141 -4.03 -9.44 -24.36
CA PRO A 141 -4.76 -8.34 -24.95
C PRO A 141 -4.87 -7.18 -23.96
N ALA A 142 -4.78 -5.96 -24.47
CA ALA A 142 -5.08 -4.77 -23.68
C ALA A 142 -6.58 -4.75 -23.32
N ILE A 143 -6.90 -4.26 -22.12
CA ILE A 143 -8.28 -4.14 -21.63
C ILE A 143 -8.76 -2.72 -21.89
N GLU A 144 -9.76 -2.53 -22.75
CA GLU A 144 -10.37 -1.21 -22.95
C GLU A 144 -11.25 -0.85 -21.74
N VAL A 145 -10.88 0.20 -21.01
CA VAL A 145 -11.60 0.67 -19.81
C VAL A 145 -12.17 2.08 -19.98
N GLY A 146 -11.62 2.88 -20.91
CA GLY A 146 -12.00 4.27 -21.05
C GLY A 146 -11.23 5.23 -20.15
N VAL A 147 -11.85 6.33 -19.74
CA VAL A 147 -11.22 7.33 -18.84
C VAL A 147 -11.45 6.91 -17.39
N ILE A 148 -10.38 6.53 -16.70
CA ILE A 148 -10.40 6.11 -15.30
C ILE A 148 -10.66 7.32 -14.40
N SER A 149 -11.65 7.22 -13.53
CA SER A 149 -11.96 8.22 -12.49
C SER A 149 -11.43 7.81 -11.11
N LEU A 150 -11.55 6.53 -10.76
CA LEU A 150 -11.13 5.98 -9.46
C LEU A 150 -10.44 4.63 -9.62
N ILE A 151 -9.54 4.34 -8.69
CA ILE A 151 -8.81 3.08 -8.57
C ILE A 151 -8.85 2.61 -7.12
N SER A 152 -9.05 1.30 -6.91
CA SER A 152 -8.94 0.70 -5.59
C SER A 152 -7.49 0.43 -5.24
N VAL A 153 -7.20 0.32 -3.94
CA VAL A 153 -5.96 -0.31 -3.48
C VAL A 153 -5.90 -1.75 -4.01
N PRO A 154 -4.75 -2.23 -4.50
CA PRO A 154 -4.61 -3.61 -4.96
C PRO A 154 -4.84 -4.61 -3.83
N VAL A 155 -5.51 -5.71 -4.14
CA VAL A 155 -5.64 -6.85 -3.24
C VAL A 155 -4.73 -7.96 -3.72
N GLU A 156 -3.74 -8.32 -2.91
CA GLU A 156 -2.80 -9.41 -3.19
C GLU A 156 -3.11 -10.65 -2.34
N VAL A 157 -3.42 -11.75 -3.02
CA VAL A 157 -3.52 -13.10 -2.45
C VAL A 157 -2.47 -14.00 -3.09
N PRO A 158 -2.19 -15.21 -2.57
CA PRO A 158 -1.15 -16.07 -3.12
C PRO A 158 -1.28 -16.29 -4.64
N GLY A 159 -0.35 -15.72 -5.41
CA GLY A 159 -0.28 -15.83 -6.87
C GLY A 159 -1.31 -15.00 -7.65
N VAL A 160 -2.05 -14.11 -6.99
CA VAL A 160 -3.08 -13.29 -7.64
C VAL A 160 -3.06 -11.86 -7.09
N CYS A 161 -3.05 -10.88 -7.98
CA CYS A 161 -3.24 -9.47 -7.68
C CYS A 161 -4.50 -8.98 -8.39
N THR A 162 -5.39 -8.32 -7.67
CA THR A 162 -6.63 -7.76 -8.21
C THR A 162 -6.69 -6.27 -7.93
N ILE A 163 -7.15 -5.48 -8.92
CA ILE A 163 -7.50 -4.07 -8.76
C ILE A 163 -8.92 -3.84 -9.27
N ALA A 164 -9.63 -2.88 -8.70
CA ALA A 164 -10.87 -2.38 -9.24
C ALA A 164 -10.64 -0.97 -9.82
N LEU A 165 -11.33 -0.66 -10.90
CA LEU A 165 -11.33 0.63 -11.56
C LEU A 165 -12.78 1.08 -11.76
N LEU A 166 -13.01 2.36 -11.63
CA LEU A 166 -14.18 3.03 -12.17
C LEU A 166 -13.74 3.91 -13.33
N ALA A 167 -14.47 3.82 -14.43
CA ALA A 167 -14.21 4.58 -15.63
C ALA A 167 -15.51 5.09 -16.23
N GLU A 168 -15.39 6.12 -17.08
CA GLU A 168 -16.47 6.67 -17.92
C GLU A 168 -17.80 6.87 -17.17
N GLN A 169 -17.81 7.88 -16.29
CA GLN A 169 -19.00 8.25 -15.54
C GLN A 169 -19.94 9.11 -16.41
N THR A 170 -21.15 8.60 -16.66
CA THR A 170 -22.29 9.39 -17.10
C THR A 170 -23.07 9.91 -15.88
N GLN A 171 -24.14 10.68 -16.09
CA GLN A 171 -24.98 11.14 -14.97
C GLN A 171 -25.59 9.98 -14.17
N ASP A 172 -25.89 8.86 -14.83
CA ASP A 172 -26.65 7.76 -14.24
C ASP A 172 -25.85 6.47 -14.08
N THR A 173 -24.74 6.31 -14.80
CA THR A 173 -23.98 5.05 -14.82
C THR A 173 -22.47 5.27 -14.84
N ALA A 174 -21.74 4.31 -14.26
CA ALA A 174 -20.29 4.23 -14.34
C ALA A 174 -19.87 2.81 -14.74
N ASN A 175 -18.78 2.72 -15.49
CA ASN A 175 -18.19 1.46 -15.91
C ASN A 175 -17.21 0.98 -14.84
N ARG A 176 -17.54 -0.14 -14.19
CA ARG A 176 -16.67 -0.77 -13.22
C ARG A 176 -15.93 -1.93 -13.86
N HIS A 177 -14.61 -1.93 -13.69
CA HIS A 177 -13.73 -3.00 -14.14
C HIS A 177 -13.01 -3.61 -12.95
N VAL A 178 -13.07 -4.93 -12.80
CA VAL A 178 -12.22 -5.69 -11.87
C VAL A 178 -11.17 -6.39 -12.70
N ILE A 179 -9.91 -6.00 -12.53
CA ILE A 179 -8.78 -6.54 -13.28
C ILE A 179 -8.00 -7.48 -12.37
N THR A 180 -7.83 -8.73 -12.81
CA THR A 180 -7.13 -9.77 -12.07
C THR A 180 -5.91 -10.24 -12.85
N ILE A 181 -4.75 -10.22 -12.20
CA ILE A 181 -3.50 -10.78 -12.66
C ILE A 181 -3.22 -12.03 -11.85
N LYS A 182 -3.04 -13.17 -12.53
CA LYS A 182 -2.42 -14.34 -11.91
C LYS A 182 -0.94 -14.34 -12.27
N HIS A 183 -0.09 -14.69 -11.31
CA HIS A 183 1.35 -14.71 -11.50
C HIS A 183 2.01 -15.91 -10.82
N GLU A 184 3.07 -16.41 -11.44
CA GLU A 184 3.89 -17.51 -10.95
C GLU A 184 5.36 -17.19 -11.27
N GLU A 185 6.28 -17.55 -10.36
CA GLU A 185 7.72 -17.28 -10.54
C GLU A 185 8.04 -15.82 -10.95
N ARG A 186 7.32 -14.85 -10.38
CA ARG A 186 7.46 -13.40 -10.65
C ARG A 186 7.03 -12.95 -12.05
N LYS A 187 6.30 -13.80 -12.79
CA LYS A 187 5.78 -13.48 -14.13
C LYS A 187 4.27 -13.59 -14.17
N ALA A 188 3.63 -12.72 -14.93
CA ALA A 188 2.19 -12.81 -15.17
C ALA A 188 1.88 -14.03 -16.07
N ILE A 189 0.93 -14.86 -15.63
CA ILE A 189 0.43 -16.03 -16.37
C ILE A 189 -0.96 -15.79 -16.96
N SER A 190 -1.74 -14.87 -16.40
CA SER A 190 -3.01 -14.42 -16.98
C SER A 190 -3.32 -12.99 -16.60
N PHE A 191 -4.06 -12.31 -17.47
CA PHE A 191 -4.57 -10.96 -17.28
C PHE A 191 -6.01 -10.90 -17.75
N THR A 192 -6.95 -10.79 -16.81
CA THR A 192 -8.39 -10.88 -17.09
C THR A 192 -9.13 -9.69 -16.52
N THR A 193 -10.30 -9.38 -17.09
CA THR A 193 -11.20 -8.35 -16.58
C THR A 193 -12.61 -8.90 -16.42
N GLU A 194 -13.27 -8.48 -15.35
CA GLU A 194 -14.71 -8.53 -15.22
C GLU A 194 -15.27 -7.12 -15.36
N PHE A 195 -16.28 -6.96 -16.19
CA PHE A 195 -16.94 -5.68 -16.46
C PHE A 195 -18.35 -5.71 -15.90
N SER A 196 -18.74 -4.60 -15.28
CA SER A 196 -20.12 -4.38 -14.85
C SER A 196 -20.44 -2.90 -14.93
N GLU A 197 -21.59 -2.58 -15.52
CA GLU A 197 -22.17 -1.25 -15.41
C GLU A 197 -22.83 -1.10 -14.03
N ILE A 198 -22.52 -0.04 -13.31
CA ILE A 198 -23.13 0.27 -12.03
C ILE A 198 -23.98 1.53 -12.16
N SER A 199 -25.18 1.52 -11.58
CA SER A 199 -25.98 2.73 -11.43
C SER A 199 -25.29 3.66 -10.42
N VAL A 200 -25.02 4.88 -10.84
CA VAL A 200 -24.48 5.93 -9.98
C VAL A 200 -25.66 6.50 -9.19
N PHE A 201 -25.58 6.43 -7.87
CA PHE A 201 -26.56 7.08 -7.00
C PHE A 201 -26.44 8.60 -7.14
N GLU A 202 -27.49 9.36 -6.83
CA GLU A 202 -27.42 10.83 -6.75
C GLU A 202 -26.41 11.27 -5.68
N GLY A 203 -25.14 11.41 -6.05
CA GLY A 203 -24.05 11.70 -5.11
C GLY A 203 -22.68 11.67 -5.77
N ASP A 204 -21.69 12.11 -5.00
CA ASP A 204 -20.30 12.11 -5.44
C ASP A 204 -19.66 10.76 -5.06
N LEU A 205 -18.97 10.14 -6.03
CA LEU A 205 -18.21 8.91 -5.82
C LEU A 205 -16.91 9.27 -5.09
N ASP A 206 -16.79 8.87 -3.83
CA ASP A 206 -15.63 9.23 -3.01
C ASP A 206 -14.52 8.19 -3.11
N SER A 207 -14.87 6.90 -3.07
CA SER A 207 -13.87 5.83 -2.96
C SER A 207 -14.34 4.51 -3.56
N LEU A 208 -13.37 3.70 -3.98
CA LEU A 208 -13.56 2.37 -4.55
C LEU A 208 -12.85 1.34 -3.67
N ILE A 209 -13.64 0.49 -3.04
CA ILE A 209 -13.15 -0.56 -2.14
C ILE A 209 -13.03 -1.86 -2.93
N LEU A 210 -11.93 -2.57 -2.71
CA LEU A 210 -11.75 -3.94 -3.15
C LEU A 210 -11.33 -4.82 -1.96
N THR A 211 -11.92 -6.00 -1.89
CA THR A 211 -11.56 -7.10 -0.99
C THR A 211 -11.45 -8.39 -1.80
N GLU A 212 -11.02 -9.50 -1.19
CA GLU A 212 -11.00 -10.82 -1.85
C GLU A 212 -12.39 -11.25 -2.36
N ASP A 213 -13.45 -10.82 -1.66
CA ASP A 213 -14.82 -11.29 -1.88
C ASP A 213 -15.76 -10.21 -2.42
N VAL A 214 -15.38 -8.93 -2.30
CA VAL A 214 -16.28 -7.80 -2.50
C VAL A 214 -15.59 -6.69 -3.29
N VAL A 215 -16.32 -6.11 -4.24
CA VAL A 215 -16.01 -4.81 -4.82
C VAL A 215 -17.12 -3.86 -4.42
N GLY A 216 -16.76 -2.73 -3.81
CA GLY A 216 -17.73 -1.76 -3.31
C GLY A 216 -17.41 -0.33 -3.73
N THR A 217 -18.44 0.48 -3.92
CA THR A 217 -18.30 1.92 -4.15
C THR A 217 -18.88 2.69 -2.99
N ILE A 218 -18.15 3.73 -2.56
CA ILE A 218 -18.62 4.69 -1.57
C ILE A 218 -19.18 5.90 -2.30
N VAL A 219 -20.41 6.25 -1.95
CA VAL A 219 -21.08 7.44 -2.46
C VAL A 219 -21.49 8.32 -1.28
N THR A 220 -21.11 9.60 -1.32
CA THR A 220 -21.69 10.63 -0.45
C THR A 220 -22.88 11.26 -1.17
N VAL A 221 -24.06 11.13 -0.55
CA VAL A 221 -25.32 11.65 -1.12
C VAL A 221 -25.46 13.13 -0.81
N ASN A 222 -25.59 13.96 -1.85
CA ASN A 222 -25.68 15.40 -1.70
C ASN A 222 -26.85 15.82 -0.78
N GLY A 223 -26.54 16.55 0.29
CA GLY A 223 -27.54 17.07 1.24
C GLY A 223 -28.02 16.08 2.31
N GLN A 224 -27.47 14.86 2.36
CA GLN A 224 -27.62 13.95 3.49
C GLN A 224 -26.23 13.61 4.04
N GLU A 225 -26.12 13.46 5.36
CA GLU A 225 -24.88 12.98 5.98
C GLU A 225 -24.66 11.47 5.77
N ASP A 226 -25.44 10.84 4.89
CA ASP A 226 -25.40 9.39 4.68
C ASP A 226 -24.31 9.00 3.68
N CYS A 227 -23.57 7.97 4.04
CA CYS A 227 -22.64 7.28 3.15
C CYS A 227 -23.30 5.97 2.66
N ILE A 228 -23.34 5.77 1.35
CA ILE A 228 -23.86 4.54 0.77
C ILE A 228 -22.69 3.69 0.29
N VAL A 229 -22.57 2.47 0.82
CA VAL A 229 -21.63 1.47 0.31
C VAL A 229 -22.40 0.47 -0.53
N ALA A 230 -22.30 0.59 -1.84
CA ALA A 230 -22.87 -0.39 -2.76
C ALA A 230 -21.87 -1.53 -2.91
N VAL A 231 -22.21 -2.72 -2.44
CA VAL A 231 -21.34 -3.91 -2.46
C VAL A 231 -21.83 -4.91 -3.50
N SER A 232 -20.91 -5.46 -4.30
CA SER A 232 -21.16 -6.68 -5.09
C SER A 232 -20.08 -7.73 -4.83
N ALA A 233 -20.43 -9.01 -4.98
CA ALA A 233 -19.46 -10.10 -4.93
C ALA A 233 -18.40 -9.95 -6.04
N ALA A 234 -17.14 -10.24 -5.71
CA ALA A 234 -16.00 -10.10 -6.63
C ALA A 234 -15.81 -11.28 -7.58
N ASN A 235 -16.35 -12.48 -7.26
CA ASN A 235 -16.04 -13.73 -7.97
C ASN A 235 -17.28 -14.42 -8.59
N SER A 236 -18.43 -13.78 -8.61
CA SER A 236 -19.61 -14.39 -9.18
C SER A 236 -19.73 -14.03 -10.66
N ASN A 237 -19.27 -14.92 -11.53
CA ASN A 237 -19.78 -15.04 -12.92
C ASN A 237 -21.32 -15.18 -12.96
N VAL A 238 -21.95 -15.41 -11.80
CA VAL A 238 -23.34 -15.04 -11.57
C VAL A 238 -23.38 -13.52 -11.53
N LEU A 239 -23.65 -12.90 -12.69
CA LEU A 239 -24.39 -11.64 -12.72
C LEU A 239 -25.42 -11.74 -11.60
N LEU A 240 -25.22 -11.02 -10.49
CA LEU A 240 -26.29 -10.75 -9.56
C LEU A 240 -27.25 -9.90 -10.38
N SER A 241 -28.10 -10.59 -11.14
CA SER A 241 -29.32 -10.04 -11.70
C SER A 241 -30.06 -9.45 -10.51
N ASP A 242 -30.03 -8.13 -10.43
CA ASP A 242 -30.92 -7.29 -9.64
C ASP A 242 -30.69 -7.17 -8.12
N SER A 243 -29.59 -7.68 -7.54
CA SER A 243 -29.31 -7.44 -6.12
C SER A 243 -27.91 -6.89 -5.86
N THR A 244 -27.64 -5.65 -6.29
CA THR A 244 -26.69 -4.79 -5.58
C THR A 244 -27.18 -4.68 -4.15
N SER A 245 -26.47 -5.30 -3.21
CA SER A 245 -26.71 -5.08 -1.79
C SER A 245 -26.23 -3.67 -1.49
N VAL A 246 -27.19 -2.74 -1.43
CA VAL A 246 -26.93 -1.37 -0.99
C VAL A 246 -26.82 -1.41 0.53
N LEU A 247 -25.60 -1.42 1.04
CA LEU A 247 -25.36 -1.25 2.45
C LEU A 247 -25.42 0.26 2.72
N LYS A 248 -26.56 0.72 3.23
CA LYS A 248 -26.65 2.09 3.74
C LYS A 248 -25.85 2.13 5.05
N LEU A 249 -24.65 2.70 4.99
CA LEU A 249 -23.96 3.12 6.20
C LEU A 249 -24.65 4.40 6.64
N ASN A 250 -25.68 4.25 7.48
CA ASN A 250 -26.14 5.39 8.25
C ASN A 250 -24.90 5.90 8.98
N ARG A 251 -24.40 7.09 8.62
CA ARG A 251 -23.49 7.81 9.50
C ARG A 251 -24.33 8.04 10.75
N LEU A 252 -24.21 7.15 11.74
CA LEU A 252 -24.80 7.31 13.07
C LEU A 252 -24.10 8.46 13.83
N VAL A 253 -23.55 9.42 13.10
CA VAL A 253 -22.43 10.25 13.50
C VAL A 253 -22.99 11.64 13.79
N ASP A 254 -22.47 12.27 14.84
CA ASP A 254 -22.68 13.69 15.07
C ASP A 254 -22.46 14.45 13.75
N THR A 255 -23.27 15.47 13.49
CA THR A 255 -23.34 16.28 12.25
C THR A 255 -22.02 16.94 11.82
N ASN A 256 -20.92 16.65 12.50
CA ASN A 256 -19.63 17.30 12.36
C ASN A 256 -18.52 16.38 11.86
N GLN A 257 -18.78 15.09 11.57
CA GLN A 257 -17.74 14.19 11.05
C GLN A 257 -17.81 14.01 9.53
N ASN A 258 -16.66 14.11 8.88
CA ASN A 258 -16.47 13.86 7.46
C ASN A 258 -15.83 12.49 7.25
N LEU A 259 -16.39 11.69 6.33
CA LEU A 259 -15.72 10.48 5.87
C LEU A 259 -14.52 10.89 5.02
N MET A 260 -13.33 10.49 5.47
CA MET A 260 -12.09 10.80 4.77
C MET A 260 -11.75 9.73 3.75
N ASP A 261 -11.82 8.47 4.16
CA ASP A 261 -11.51 7.33 3.29
C ASP A 261 -12.02 6.01 3.90
N CYS A 262 -11.93 4.95 3.12
CA CYS A 262 -12.20 3.59 3.54
C CYS A 262 -11.16 2.60 3.02
N PHE A 263 -10.90 1.58 3.84
CA PHE A 263 -10.02 0.48 3.47
C PHE A 263 -10.55 -0.85 3.94
N SER A 264 -10.08 -1.92 3.32
CA SER A 264 -10.48 -3.28 3.69
C SER A 264 -9.32 -4.08 4.24
N TYR A 265 -9.61 -5.00 5.17
CA TYR A 265 -8.65 -6.00 5.60
C TYR A 265 -9.35 -7.29 5.99
N LYS A 266 -8.92 -8.43 5.42
CA LYS A 266 -9.57 -9.74 5.58
C LYS A 266 -11.09 -9.70 5.36
N GLY A 267 -11.51 -8.87 4.39
CA GLY A 267 -12.93 -8.64 4.08
C GLY A 267 -13.71 -7.83 5.12
N HIS A 268 -13.08 -7.33 6.18
CA HIS A 268 -13.66 -6.27 7.02
C HIS A 268 -13.47 -4.91 6.32
N LEU A 269 -14.38 -3.97 6.55
CA LEU A 269 -14.29 -2.61 6.05
C LEU A 269 -14.05 -1.65 7.22
N TYR A 270 -13.17 -0.69 7.01
CA TYR A 270 -12.83 0.34 7.99
C TYR A 270 -13.07 1.71 7.35
N SER A 271 -13.83 2.55 8.02
CA SER A 271 -14.11 3.93 7.60
C SER A 271 -13.39 4.89 8.52
N LEU A 272 -12.70 5.85 7.92
CA LEU A 272 -11.95 6.88 8.62
C LEU A 272 -12.81 8.14 8.66
N LEU A 273 -13.19 8.56 9.86
CA LEU A 273 -14.10 9.68 10.10
C LEU A 273 -13.34 10.80 10.81
N GLU A 274 -13.26 11.99 10.22
CA GLU A 274 -12.60 13.16 10.81
C GLU A 274 -13.63 14.14 11.36
N ASP A 275 -13.48 14.59 12.61
CA ASP A 275 -14.38 15.58 13.24
C ASP A 275 -13.77 17.00 13.35
N GLY A 276 -12.66 17.22 12.65
CA GLY A 276 -11.86 18.44 12.69
C GLY A 276 -10.93 18.55 13.89
N VAL A 277 -10.90 17.56 14.79
CA VAL A 277 -9.98 17.49 15.93
C VAL A 277 -9.34 16.12 16.09
N SER A 278 -10.05 15.08 15.66
CA SER A 278 -9.66 13.69 15.77
C SER A 278 -10.08 12.92 14.52
N VAL A 279 -9.42 11.78 14.31
CA VAL A 279 -9.80 10.81 13.28
C VAL A 279 -10.22 9.52 13.96
N GLN A 280 -11.49 9.16 13.79
CA GLN A 280 -12.11 7.94 14.33
C GLN A 280 -12.10 6.83 13.28
N ILE A 281 -12.02 5.58 13.73
CA ILE A 281 -12.06 4.41 12.85
C ILE A 281 -13.33 3.63 13.15
N GLN A 282 -14.27 3.65 12.20
CA GLN A 282 -15.46 2.81 12.25
C GLN A 282 -15.16 1.47 11.59
N HIS A 283 -15.38 0.38 12.33
CA HIS A 283 -15.22 -0.97 11.82
C HIS A 283 -16.58 -1.55 11.41
N ILE A 284 -16.63 -2.06 10.19
CA ILE A 284 -17.79 -2.73 9.59
C ILE A 284 -17.39 -4.20 9.37
N PRO A 285 -18.01 -5.13 10.10
CA PRO A 285 -17.64 -6.54 10.01
C PRO A 285 -17.87 -7.14 8.63
N ARG A 286 -17.00 -8.08 8.23
CA ARG A 286 -17.15 -8.84 6.97
C ARG A 286 -18.52 -9.48 6.82
N LYS A 287 -19.07 -10.06 7.89
CA LYS A 287 -20.41 -10.67 7.85
C LYS A 287 -21.52 -9.67 7.52
N SER A 288 -21.39 -8.43 7.97
CA SER A 288 -22.34 -7.35 7.67
C SER A 288 -22.29 -6.93 6.20
N LEU A 289 -21.11 -6.94 5.59
CA LEU A 289 -20.95 -6.68 4.16
C LEU A 289 -21.64 -7.75 3.31
N HIS A 290 -21.56 -9.02 3.70
CA HIS A 290 -22.21 -10.11 2.99
C HIS A 290 -23.72 -10.17 3.21
N SER A 291 -24.20 -9.83 4.40
CA SER A 291 -25.63 -9.88 4.71
C SER A 291 -26.42 -8.70 4.13
N GLY A 292 -25.75 -7.58 3.84
CA GLY A 292 -26.41 -6.32 3.48
C GLY A 292 -27.09 -5.64 4.68
N HIS A 293 -26.91 -6.14 5.90
CA HIS A 293 -27.48 -5.59 7.13
C HIS A 293 -26.36 -5.10 8.06
N CYS A 294 -26.37 -3.80 8.39
CA CYS A 294 -25.39 -3.16 9.28
C CYS A 294 -26.03 -2.79 10.63
N GLU A 295 -26.39 -3.79 11.45
CA GLU A 295 -26.93 -3.53 12.81
C GLU A 295 -25.81 -3.42 13.87
N ASP A 296 -24.64 -4.04 13.64
CA ASP A 296 -23.55 -4.18 14.63
C ASP A 296 -22.22 -3.54 14.16
N SER A 297 -22.16 -2.23 13.89
CA SER A 297 -20.87 -1.57 13.66
C SER A 297 -20.21 -1.20 15.01
N SER A 298 -19.07 -1.79 15.33
CA SER A 298 -18.26 -1.37 16.48
C SER A 298 -17.47 -0.12 16.11
N ARG A 299 -17.56 0.93 16.94
CA ARG A 299 -16.72 2.13 16.80
C ARG A 299 -15.44 1.96 17.60
N TYR A 300 -14.31 2.14 16.92
CA TYR A 300 -13.02 2.30 17.57
C TYR A 300 -12.69 3.79 17.53
N ILE A 301 -12.90 4.46 18.65
CA ILE A 301 -12.43 5.83 18.81
C ILE A 301 -10.94 5.71 19.15
N SER A 302 -10.09 5.88 18.14
CA SER A 302 -8.72 6.28 18.37
C SER A 302 -8.74 7.79 18.35
N ASP A 303 -8.56 8.45 19.50
CA ASP A 303 -8.34 9.89 19.49
C ASP A 303 -6.95 10.10 18.89
N LEU A 304 -6.91 10.21 17.55
CA LEU A 304 -5.74 10.74 16.85
C LEU A 304 -5.67 12.23 17.21
N LEU A 305 -5.15 12.51 18.40
CA LEU A 305 -4.90 13.85 18.87
C LEU A 305 -3.79 14.42 17.98
N PHE A 306 -4.16 15.28 17.05
CA PHE A 306 -3.19 16.13 16.39
C PHE A 306 -2.44 16.91 17.47
N PRO A 307 -1.11 17.08 17.35
CA PRO A 307 -0.29 17.65 18.41
C PRO A 307 -0.90 18.96 18.93
N GLU A 308 -1.22 18.98 20.23
CA GLU A 308 -1.82 20.12 20.93
C GLU A 308 -0.93 21.36 20.74
N GLY A 309 -1.26 22.24 19.79
CA GLY A 309 -0.38 23.38 19.51
C GLY A 309 -0.88 24.44 18.54
N GLY A 310 -1.85 24.14 17.66
CA GLY A 310 -2.36 25.14 16.72
C GLY A 310 -3.84 24.93 16.43
N SER A 311 -4.66 25.90 16.78
CA SER A 311 -6.05 26.00 16.33
C SER A 311 -6.14 26.39 14.84
N LEU A 312 -5.24 25.86 14.01
CA LEU A 312 -5.35 26.03 12.58
C LEU A 312 -6.49 25.12 12.13
N PRO A 313 -7.45 25.61 11.33
CA PRO A 313 -8.46 24.76 10.75
C PRO A 313 -7.74 23.66 9.96
N LEU A 314 -7.90 22.42 10.40
CA LEU A 314 -7.41 21.24 9.68
C LEU A 314 -8.02 21.32 8.27
N CYS A 315 -7.16 21.55 7.28
CA CYS A 315 -7.54 21.28 5.91
C CYS A 315 -7.68 19.76 5.81
N HIS A 316 -8.84 19.31 5.32
CA HIS A 316 -9.14 17.88 5.15
C HIS A 316 -7.93 17.13 4.56
N PRO A 317 -7.61 15.92 5.04
CA PRO A 317 -6.60 15.08 4.41
C PRO A 317 -6.86 15.04 2.90
N PHE A 318 -5.87 15.45 2.11
CA PHE A 318 -6.05 15.60 0.67
C PHE A 318 -5.81 14.26 -0.04
N CYS A 319 -5.14 13.32 0.64
CA CYS A 319 -4.84 11.99 0.14
C CYS A 319 -4.76 11.01 1.31
N SER A 320 -5.38 9.86 1.13
CA SER A 320 -5.33 8.75 2.05
C SER A 320 -4.77 7.54 1.29
N LEU A 321 -3.75 6.92 1.87
CA LEU A 321 -3.08 5.76 1.27
C LEU A 321 -3.29 4.56 2.18
N MET A 322 -3.73 3.47 1.57
CA MET A 322 -4.02 2.24 2.30
C MET A 322 -3.04 1.17 1.83
N PRO A 323 -2.31 0.52 2.75
CA PRO A 323 -1.53 -0.63 2.36
C PRO A 323 -2.47 -1.74 1.89
N SER A 324 -2.10 -2.39 0.80
CA SER A 324 -2.79 -3.59 0.30
C SER A 324 -2.85 -4.70 1.34
N THR A 325 -1.89 -4.73 2.27
CA THR A 325 -1.96 -5.59 3.46
C THR A 325 -1.44 -4.87 4.72
N PRO A 326 -2.31 -4.53 5.69
CA PRO A 326 -1.88 -3.97 6.98
C PRO A 326 -1.13 -4.96 7.89
N LEU A 327 -0.67 -6.10 7.33
CA LEU A 327 0.09 -7.14 8.04
C LEU A 327 1.39 -6.61 8.67
N TYR A 328 1.92 -5.50 8.16
CA TYR A 328 3.16 -4.88 8.60
C TYR A 328 2.96 -3.78 9.66
N GLY A 329 1.74 -3.66 10.22
CA GLY A 329 1.48 -2.83 11.38
C GLY A 329 1.17 -1.36 11.05
N ILE A 330 0.87 -1.02 9.80
CA ILE A 330 0.25 0.27 9.41
C ILE A 330 -1.08 -0.03 8.73
N SER A 331 -2.16 0.67 9.13
CA SER A 331 -3.49 0.52 8.54
C SER A 331 -3.84 1.60 7.54
N ALA A 332 -3.32 2.80 7.76
CA ALA A 332 -3.68 4.00 7.03
C ALA A 332 -2.52 4.98 7.08
N ILE A 333 -2.39 5.76 6.02
CA ILE A 333 -1.48 6.89 5.96
C ILE A 333 -2.26 8.09 5.46
N PHE A 334 -2.29 9.15 6.26
CA PHE A 334 -2.85 10.43 5.85
C PHE A 334 -1.74 11.33 5.39
N VAL A 335 -2.03 12.06 4.32
CA VAL A 335 -1.16 13.13 3.88
C VAL A 335 -1.96 14.43 3.92
N HIS A 336 -1.46 15.42 4.64
CA HIS A 336 -2.08 16.74 4.77
C HIS A 336 -1.14 17.84 4.26
N LEU A 337 -1.72 18.81 3.56
CA LEU A 337 -1.05 20.04 3.17
C LEU A 337 -1.40 21.05 4.23
N GLU A 338 -0.42 21.42 5.02
CA GLU A 338 -0.60 22.46 6.02
C GLU A 338 -0.02 23.76 5.47
N TRP A 339 -0.89 24.76 5.40
CA TRP A 339 -0.56 26.10 4.93
C TRP A 339 -0.61 27.06 6.12
N ASP A 340 0.56 27.58 6.51
CA ASP A 340 0.72 28.49 7.65
C ASP A 340 0.23 29.94 7.36
N GLY A 341 -0.67 30.11 6.40
CA GLY A 341 -1.40 31.34 6.11
C GLY A 341 -0.76 32.31 5.10
N GLU A 342 -1.34 33.51 5.01
CA GLU A 342 -1.09 34.55 3.98
C GLU A 342 0.27 35.26 4.08
N SER A 343 1.12 34.94 5.06
CA SER A 343 2.41 35.61 5.16
C SER A 343 3.35 35.11 4.06
N ASP A 344 4.06 36.02 3.39
CA ASP A 344 5.08 35.65 2.39
C ASP A 344 6.20 34.74 2.98
N ASP A 345 6.33 34.74 4.32
CA ASP A 345 7.27 33.89 5.07
C ASP A 345 6.65 32.56 5.54
N ALA A 346 5.37 32.30 5.25
CA ALA A 346 4.71 31.05 5.61
C ALA A 346 5.43 29.88 4.90
N LYS A 347 5.94 28.97 5.73
CA LYS A 347 6.52 27.72 5.25
C LYS A 347 5.37 26.79 4.95
N ASP A 348 5.25 26.37 3.70
CA ASP A 348 4.35 25.28 3.36
C ASP A 348 5.01 23.99 3.85
N PHE A 349 4.22 23.12 4.45
CA PHE A 349 4.69 21.79 4.84
C PHE A 349 3.63 20.74 4.54
N THR A 350 4.12 19.54 4.30
CA THR A 350 3.31 18.35 4.06
C THR A 350 3.49 17.43 5.26
N SER A 351 2.42 17.08 5.95
CA SER A 351 2.47 16.11 7.05
C SER A 351 2.05 14.73 6.57
N PHE A 352 2.74 13.71 7.07
CA PHE A 352 2.50 12.29 6.80
C PHE A 352 2.18 11.60 8.12
N THR A 353 0.92 11.25 8.32
CA THR A 353 0.44 10.64 9.56
C THR A 353 0.21 9.15 9.32
N PHE A 354 1.08 8.33 9.91
CA PHE A 354 0.96 6.88 9.89
C PHE A 354 0.05 6.45 11.03
N VAL A 355 -0.91 5.57 10.75
CA VAL A 355 -1.81 4.96 11.74
C VAL A 355 -1.35 3.53 12.00
N PRO A 356 -0.59 3.28 13.08
CA PRO A 356 -0.13 1.94 13.38
C PRO A 356 -1.28 1.05 13.82
N ASN A 357 -1.18 -0.22 13.49
CA ASN A 357 -2.08 -1.25 13.99
C ASN A 357 -1.29 -2.43 14.55
N THR A 358 -2.00 -3.23 15.33
CA THR A 358 -1.57 -4.54 15.81
C THR A 358 -2.59 -5.57 15.38
N LEU A 359 -2.12 -6.78 15.05
CA LEU A 359 -3.02 -7.92 14.87
C LEU A 359 -3.49 -8.38 16.25
N THR A 360 -4.80 -8.55 16.43
CA THR A 360 -5.37 -8.98 17.73
C THR A 360 -5.04 -10.44 18.09
N HIS A 361 -4.41 -11.18 17.18
CA HIS A 361 -4.17 -12.63 17.22
C HIS A 361 -5.44 -13.49 17.39
N ALA A 362 -6.63 -12.88 17.47
CA ALA A 362 -7.90 -13.57 17.48
C ALA A 362 -8.13 -14.26 16.13
N SER A 363 -8.74 -15.45 16.16
CA SER A 363 -9.26 -16.05 14.94
C SER A 363 -10.29 -15.10 14.33
N ASP A 364 -10.10 -14.74 13.06
CA ASP A 364 -11.08 -13.95 12.31
C ASP A 364 -12.39 -14.74 12.20
N ASP A 365 -13.38 -14.33 13.00
CA ASP A 365 -14.72 -14.88 13.04
C ASP A 365 -15.68 -14.12 12.10
N GLY A 366 -15.17 -13.14 11.35
CA GLY A 366 -15.91 -12.22 10.48
C GLY A 366 -16.78 -11.19 11.22
N VAL A 367 -16.71 -11.12 12.55
CA VAL A 367 -17.47 -10.21 13.42
C VAL A 367 -16.54 -9.25 14.15
N SER A 368 -15.50 -9.78 14.79
CA SER A 368 -14.54 -9.02 15.58
C SER A 368 -13.46 -8.42 14.67
N SER A 369 -13.02 -7.19 14.96
CA SER A 369 -11.93 -6.59 14.19
C SER A 369 -10.65 -7.42 14.36
N PRO A 370 -10.01 -7.88 13.27
CA PRO A 370 -8.67 -8.47 13.33
C PRO A 370 -7.57 -7.44 13.62
N LEU A 371 -7.89 -6.15 13.57
CA LEU A 371 -6.99 -5.03 13.84
C LEU A 371 -7.32 -4.38 15.18
N ALA A 372 -6.28 -4.07 15.95
CA ALA A 372 -6.33 -3.16 17.08
C ALA A 372 -5.45 -1.93 16.78
N PHE A 373 -5.82 -0.80 17.35
CA PHE A 373 -5.21 0.51 17.11
C PHE A 373 -4.64 1.04 18.42
N ASP A 374 -3.71 0.28 18.99
CA ASP A 374 -3.22 0.45 20.37
C ASP A 374 -2.22 1.61 20.54
N SER A 375 -1.84 2.29 19.45
CA SER A 375 -0.79 3.32 19.45
C SER A 375 -1.32 4.63 18.88
N PRO A 376 -0.86 5.78 19.40
CA PRO A 376 -1.12 7.05 18.74
C PRO A 376 -0.53 7.02 17.33
N SER A 377 -1.12 7.79 16.42
CA SER A 377 -0.53 8.01 15.11
C SER A 377 0.85 8.65 15.25
N VAL A 378 1.71 8.40 14.27
CA VAL A 378 3.03 9.03 14.20
C VAL A 378 3.04 9.93 12.97
N THR A 379 3.29 11.22 13.18
CA THR A 379 3.26 12.23 12.13
C THR A 379 4.67 12.74 11.83
N GLU A 380 5.03 12.74 10.55
CA GLU A 380 6.26 13.35 10.04
C GLU A 380 5.93 14.63 9.27
N TYR A 381 6.64 15.71 9.55
CA TYR A 381 6.45 17.01 8.88
C TYR A 381 7.57 17.25 7.87
N VAL A 382 7.21 17.37 6.60
CA VAL A 382 8.16 17.55 5.51
C VAL A 382 8.02 18.94 4.90
N PRO A 383 9.09 19.76 4.85
CA PRO A 383 9.03 21.08 4.22
C PRO A 383 8.68 21.01 2.73
N GLY A 384 7.76 21.88 2.29
CA GLY A 384 7.30 21.99 0.91
C GLY A 384 5.89 21.42 0.68
N THR A 385 5.44 21.51 -0.57
CA THR A 385 4.13 21.03 -1.03
C THR A 385 4.28 19.86 -2.00
N ILE A 386 3.31 18.96 -2.01
CA ILE A 386 3.25 17.89 -3.01
C ILE A 386 3.04 18.50 -4.40
N VAL A 387 3.82 18.02 -5.37
CA VAL A 387 3.73 18.52 -6.76
C VAL A 387 2.44 18.11 -7.45
N ASP A 388 2.03 16.85 -7.27
CA ASP A 388 0.83 16.24 -7.86
C ASP A 388 0.44 15.02 -7.01
N LEU A 389 -0.86 14.77 -6.83
CA LEU A 389 -1.35 13.65 -6.01
C LEU A 389 -1.01 12.28 -6.61
N ASN A 390 -0.87 12.20 -7.94
CA ASN A 390 -0.39 11.00 -8.62
C ASN A 390 1.10 10.71 -8.33
N LEU A 391 1.78 11.63 -7.65
CA LEU A 391 3.17 11.50 -7.22
C LEU A 391 3.27 11.25 -5.72
N VAL A 392 2.29 10.54 -5.16
CA VAL A 392 2.28 10.00 -3.80
C VAL A 392 1.98 8.51 -3.89
N TRP A 393 2.85 7.68 -3.33
CA TRP A 393 2.69 6.23 -3.38
C TRP A 393 3.11 5.59 -2.07
N ALA A 394 2.21 4.83 -1.44
CA ALA A 394 2.56 3.97 -0.33
C ALA A 394 3.02 2.61 -0.83
N ASP A 395 4.06 2.08 -0.23
CA ASP A 395 4.47 0.69 -0.46
C ASP A 395 3.45 -0.31 0.08
N HIS A 396 3.69 -1.58 -0.18
CA HIS A 396 2.80 -2.67 0.22
C HIS A 396 2.67 -2.79 1.74
N ALA A 397 3.74 -2.49 2.47
CA ALA A 397 3.73 -2.48 3.93
C ALA A 397 3.03 -1.27 4.55
N GLY A 398 2.81 -0.20 3.79
CA GLY A 398 2.41 1.09 4.33
C GLY A 398 3.49 1.71 5.23
N CYS A 399 4.72 1.20 5.18
CA CYS A 399 5.83 1.70 5.98
C CYS A 399 6.66 2.73 5.22
N ASN A 400 6.50 2.83 3.90
CA ASN A 400 7.24 3.76 3.08
C ASN A 400 6.28 4.53 2.16
N VAL A 401 6.38 5.85 2.17
CA VAL A 401 5.68 6.75 1.23
C VAL A 401 6.71 7.38 0.32
N LEU A 402 6.60 7.10 -0.97
CA LEU A 402 7.37 7.76 -2.01
C LEU A 402 6.59 8.99 -2.50
N VAL A 403 7.23 10.15 -2.49
CA VAL A 403 6.56 11.42 -2.81
C VAL A 403 7.49 12.39 -3.53
N VAL A 404 6.92 13.22 -4.42
CA VAL A 404 7.63 14.37 -5.00
C VAL A 404 7.16 15.66 -4.33
N ILE A 405 8.08 16.30 -3.60
CA ILE A 405 7.82 17.55 -2.88
C ILE A 405 8.55 18.72 -3.55
N ARG A 406 7.89 19.87 -3.64
CA ARG A 406 8.44 21.15 -4.08
C ARG A 406 8.52 22.10 -2.89
N ASP A 407 9.74 22.47 -2.54
CA ASP A 407 10.01 23.61 -1.66
C ASP A 407 10.04 24.89 -2.52
N LYS A 408 9.55 26.02 -2.00
CA LYS A 408 9.62 27.34 -2.67
C LYS A 408 11.06 27.73 -3.02
N SER A 409 12.02 27.26 -2.24
CA SER A 409 13.44 27.64 -2.33
C SER A 409 14.33 26.63 -3.07
N ALA A 410 13.83 25.44 -3.38
CA ALA A 410 14.63 24.35 -3.93
C ALA A 410 13.93 23.67 -5.13
N PRO A 411 14.66 23.03 -6.05
CA PRO A 411 14.03 22.18 -7.06
C PRO A 411 13.21 21.06 -6.39
N PRO A 412 12.19 20.52 -7.08
CA PRO A 412 11.45 19.38 -6.57
C PRO A 412 12.39 18.22 -6.19
N GLY A 413 12.12 17.58 -5.05
CA GLY A 413 12.87 16.43 -4.55
C GLY A 413 11.99 15.18 -4.52
N LEU A 414 12.59 14.03 -4.84
CA LEU A 414 11.97 12.71 -4.62
C LEU A 414 12.33 12.24 -3.21
N LEU A 415 11.32 12.14 -2.34
CA LEU A 415 11.50 11.80 -0.93
C LEU A 415 10.89 10.44 -0.63
N LEU A 416 11.53 9.72 0.29
CA LEU A 416 11.02 8.50 0.91
C LEU A 416 10.75 8.79 2.38
N VAL A 417 9.48 8.92 2.75
CA VAL A 417 9.05 9.07 4.14
C VAL A 417 8.81 7.68 4.71
N ARG A 418 9.55 7.30 5.74
CA ARG A 418 9.52 5.95 6.30
C ARG A 418 9.00 5.96 7.73
N TYR A 419 8.12 5.02 8.03
CA TYR A 419 7.76 4.62 9.38
C TYR A 419 8.60 3.41 9.80
N HIS A 420 9.06 3.42 11.05
CA HIS A 420 9.83 2.35 11.67
C HIS A 420 8.97 1.69 12.77
N PRO A 421 8.32 0.55 12.49
CA PRO A 421 7.42 -0.10 13.44
C PRO A 421 8.07 -0.45 14.79
N GLU A 422 9.36 -0.82 14.76
CA GLU A 422 10.11 -1.25 15.95
C GLU A 422 10.32 -0.11 16.95
N THR A 423 10.63 1.10 16.46
CA THR A 423 10.89 2.28 17.29
C THR A 423 9.67 3.20 17.39
N LYS A 424 8.63 2.97 16.58
CA LYS A 424 7.48 3.87 16.40
C LYS A 424 7.90 5.29 16.05
N THR A 425 8.93 5.42 15.20
CA THR A 425 9.44 6.71 14.74
C THR A 425 9.32 6.83 13.23
N THR A 426 9.43 8.04 12.72
CA THR A 426 9.48 8.34 11.29
C THR A 426 10.86 8.84 10.87
N SER A 427 11.12 8.85 9.58
CA SER A 427 12.33 9.44 8.98
C SER A 427 12.07 9.84 7.53
N VAL A 428 12.76 10.86 7.05
CA VAL A 428 12.67 11.35 5.68
C VAL A 428 14.01 11.21 5.00
N HIS A 429 14.02 10.63 3.80
CA HIS A 429 15.23 10.43 3.01
C HIS A 429 15.07 11.03 1.63
N THR A 430 16.06 11.79 1.18
CA THR A 430 16.08 12.30 -0.19
C THR A 430 16.71 11.24 -1.11
N LEU A 431 15.93 10.73 -2.05
CA LEU A 431 16.40 9.75 -3.02
C LEU A 431 17.22 10.42 -4.12
N ALA A 432 18.36 9.82 -4.45
CA ALA A 432 19.14 10.25 -5.61
C ALA A 432 18.34 10.02 -6.90
N VAL A 433 18.24 11.04 -7.74
CA VAL A 433 17.56 10.98 -9.05
C VAL A 433 18.55 11.45 -10.12
N PRO A 434 18.80 10.67 -11.18
CA PRO A 434 19.65 11.07 -12.29
C PRO A 434 19.16 12.37 -12.95
N GLU A 435 20.07 13.26 -13.34
CA GLU A 435 19.76 14.56 -13.95
C GLU A 435 18.89 14.48 -15.21
N ALA A 436 18.90 13.32 -15.89
CA ALA A 436 18.07 13.04 -17.05
C ALA A 436 16.57 12.94 -16.73
N ILE A 437 16.19 12.77 -15.46
CA ILE A 437 14.80 12.73 -15.03
C ILE A 437 14.41 14.09 -14.46
N HIS A 438 13.47 14.75 -15.10
CA HIS A 438 12.91 16.00 -14.63
C HIS A 438 11.69 15.74 -13.73
N LEU A 439 11.88 15.84 -12.41
CA LEU A 439 10.82 15.54 -11.43
C LEU A 439 9.53 16.36 -11.60
N LYS A 440 9.62 17.55 -12.19
CA LYS A 440 8.47 18.41 -12.52
C LYS A 440 7.58 17.85 -13.65
N ASP A 441 8.13 16.95 -14.46
CA ASP A 441 7.48 16.40 -15.65
C ASP A 441 6.93 14.99 -15.38
N LEU A 442 7.09 14.48 -14.14
CA LEU A 442 6.49 13.22 -13.71
C LEU A 442 4.97 13.30 -13.68
N ASN A 443 4.32 12.18 -13.97
CA ASN A 443 2.87 11.98 -13.80
C ASN A 443 2.51 10.68 -13.07
N GLY A 444 3.50 9.84 -12.77
CA GLY A 444 3.30 8.64 -11.97
C GLY A 444 4.60 8.15 -11.37
N LEU A 445 4.50 7.54 -10.19
CA LEU A 445 5.58 6.82 -9.53
C LEU A 445 5.02 5.64 -8.76
N CYS A 446 5.85 4.63 -8.52
CA CYS A 446 5.57 3.62 -7.52
C CYS A 446 6.87 3.03 -6.96
N VAL A 447 6.79 2.45 -5.77
CA VAL A 447 7.91 1.74 -5.13
C VAL A 447 7.59 0.26 -4.97
N ASP A 448 8.54 -0.58 -5.37
CA ASP A 448 8.61 -1.98 -4.99
C ASP A 448 9.60 -2.12 -3.83
N ASP A 449 9.06 -2.18 -2.62
CA ASP A 449 9.79 -2.26 -1.35
C ASP A 449 10.44 -3.64 -1.15
N THR A 450 9.91 -4.67 -1.79
CA THR A 450 10.53 -5.99 -1.78
C THR A 450 11.78 -6.01 -2.68
N ALA A 451 11.71 -5.42 -3.87
CA ALA A 451 12.80 -5.39 -4.84
C ALA A 451 13.75 -4.20 -4.66
N GLY A 452 13.41 -3.25 -3.79
CA GLY A 452 14.15 -2.01 -3.63
C GLY A 452 14.19 -1.19 -4.91
N THR A 453 13.09 -1.17 -5.66
CA THR A 453 13.03 -0.56 -6.99
C THR A 453 12.01 0.57 -7.00
N VAL A 454 12.40 1.72 -7.55
CA VAL A 454 11.51 2.86 -7.78
C VAL A 454 11.26 2.97 -9.28
N TYR A 455 9.99 3.06 -9.66
CA TYR A 455 9.55 3.28 -11.01
C TYR A 455 9.04 4.72 -11.15
N LEU A 456 9.49 5.41 -12.19
CA LEU A 456 9.12 6.79 -12.47
C LEU A 456 8.58 6.88 -13.90
N LEU A 457 7.50 7.61 -14.08
CA LEU A 457 6.86 7.82 -15.36
C LEU A 457 6.64 9.31 -15.59
N ASP A 458 7.11 9.81 -16.73
CA ASP A 458 6.87 11.19 -17.15
C ASP A 458 5.66 11.34 -18.07
N ARG A 459 5.22 12.59 -18.24
CA ARG A 459 4.08 12.97 -19.10
C ARG A 459 4.29 12.65 -20.58
N GLU A 460 5.53 12.46 -21.01
CA GLU A 460 5.88 12.06 -22.39
C GLU A 460 5.95 10.54 -22.57
N GLY A 461 5.72 9.76 -21.51
CA GLY A 461 5.81 8.31 -21.51
C GLY A 461 7.23 7.76 -21.36
N LEU A 462 8.21 8.54 -20.87
CA LEU A 462 9.51 7.99 -20.47
C LEU A 462 9.35 7.25 -19.14
N PHE A 463 9.41 5.94 -19.21
CA PHE A 463 9.39 5.06 -18.04
C PHE A 463 10.82 4.76 -17.60
N SER A 464 11.17 5.11 -16.36
CA SER A 464 12.50 4.92 -15.78
C SER A 464 12.46 4.03 -14.55
N THR A 465 13.50 3.20 -14.37
CA THR A 465 13.64 2.27 -13.25
C THR A 465 14.94 2.58 -12.49
N LEU A 466 14.82 2.82 -11.19
CA LEU A 466 15.92 3.09 -10.26
C LEU A 466 16.00 1.94 -9.25
N ARG A 467 17.16 1.27 -9.13
CA ARG A 467 17.35 0.13 -8.21
C ARG A 467 18.29 0.49 -7.08
N TYR A 468 17.89 0.16 -5.85
CA TYR A 468 18.60 0.47 -4.60
C TYR A 468 19.23 -0.77 -3.94
N VAL A 469 19.25 -1.93 -4.61
CA VAL A 469 19.83 -3.20 -4.13
C VAL A 469 20.62 -3.92 -5.19
#